data_AF-A0A455U0U5-F1
#
_entry.id   AF-A0A455U0U5-F1
#
_cell.length_a   1.000
_cell.length_b   1.000
_cell.length_c   1.000
_cell.angle_alpha   90.00
_cell.angle_beta   90.00
_cell.angle_gamma   90.00
#
_symmetry.space_group_name_H-M   'P 1'
#
loop_
_entity.id
_entity.type
_entity.pdbx_description
1 polymer ?
#
loop_
_entity_poly.entity_id
_entity_poly.type
_entity_poly.pdbx_seq_one_letter_code
_entity_poly.pdbx_strand_id
1 'polypeptide(L)'
;MAEEKIHMRKSKPVLVAAGIIWGLIGWVYVQNGMSEASEYAFRVTLLEFTELMLFLLVAMTYINAMEERRVFDALRSWMLRKGFNYRTLFWLTGGLAFVLSPIADNLTTALLMCAVVTKVAEGDRRFINLACINIVVAANAGAFSPFGDITTLMVWQAGMVEFQEFFILFFPLLGQLPDSCSHHELLHQG
;
A
#
# COMPACT_ATOMS: atom_id res chain seq x y z
N MET A 1 -15.26 16.04 -14.99
CA MET A 1 -16.08 17.20 -15.42
C MET A 1 -16.64 18.09 -14.30
N ALA A 2 -16.76 17.67 -13.03
CA ALA A 2 -16.92 18.63 -11.92
C ALA A 2 -15.54 18.99 -11.31
N GLU A 3 -14.72 17.99 -10.99
CA GLU A 3 -13.41 18.13 -10.34
C GLU A 3 -12.42 19.09 -11.05
N GLU A 4 -12.43 19.09 -12.38
CA GLU A 4 -11.58 19.92 -13.24
C GLU A 4 -11.97 21.42 -13.21
N LYS A 5 -13.19 21.75 -12.75
CA LYS A 5 -13.68 23.13 -12.67
C LYS A 5 -13.60 23.74 -11.28
N ILE A 6 -13.44 22.94 -10.22
CA ILE A 6 -13.52 23.41 -8.82
C ILE A 6 -12.18 23.39 -8.07
N HIS A 7 -11.11 22.76 -8.60
CA HIS A 7 -9.78 22.68 -7.96
C HIS A 7 -9.81 22.33 -6.46
N MET A 8 -10.87 21.65 -5.98
CA MET A 8 -11.02 21.29 -4.58
C MET A 8 -10.39 19.94 -4.33
N ARG A 9 -9.57 19.85 -3.27
CA ARG A 9 -9.12 18.55 -2.74
C ARG A 9 -10.36 17.71 -2.41
N LYS A 10 -10.41 16.46 -2.89
CA LYS A 10 -11.54 15.53 -2.68
C LYS A 10 -11.98 15.39 -1.22
N SER A 11 -11.08 15.59 -0.26
CA SER A 11 -11.40 15.56 1.17
C SER A 11 -12.41 16.62 1.62
N LYS A 12 -12.41 17.81 1.00
CA LYS A 12 -13.30 18.92 1.37
C LYS A 12 -14.79 18.61 1.12
N PRO A 13 -15.23 18.24 -0.11
CA PRO A 13 -16.62 17.90 -0.34
C PRO A 13 -17.06 16.64 0.41
N VAL A 14 -16.15 15.67 0.61
CA VAL A 14 -16.44 14.46 1.38
C VAL A 14 -16.74 14.77 2.85
N LEU A 15 -15.94 15.63 3.50
CA LEU A 15 -16.18 16.05 4.89
C LEU A 15 -17.49 16.82 5.05
N VAL A 16 -17.80 17.72 4.12
CA VAL A 16 -19.07 18.47 4.15
C VAL A 16 -20.27 17.53 3.98
N ALA A 17 -20.20 16.60 3.01
CA ALA A 17 -21.25 15.61 2.80
C ALA A 17 -21.43 14.71 4.02
N ALA A 18 -20.33 14.22 4.62
CA ALA A 18 -20.37 13.41 5.84
C ALA A 18 -21.01 14.17 7.02
N GLY A 19 -20.66 15.45 7.20
CA GLY A 19 -21.28 16.30 8.23
C GLY A 19 -22.78 16.50 8.03
N ILE A 20 -23.22 16.70 6.78
CA ILE A 20 -24.65 16.81 6.45
C ILE A 20 -25.37 15.48 6.74
N ILE A 21 -24.80 14.35 6.31
CA ILE A 21 -25.38 13.02 6.53
C ILE A 21 -25.53 12.73 8.03
N TRP A 22 -24.48 12.91 8.82
CA TRP A 22 -24.53 12.71 10.27
C TRP A 22 -25.49 13.68 10.97
N GLY A 23 -25.56 14.94 10.52
CA GLY A 23 -26.52 15.92 11.02
C GLY A 23 -27.97 15.51 10.77
N LEU A 24 -28.28 15.01 9.56
CA LEU A 24 -29.60 14.50 9.21
C LEU A 24 -29.97 13.22 10.00
N ILE A 25 -29.02 12.30 10.17
CA ILE A 25 -29.22 11.09 10.98
C ILE A 25 -29.55 11.46 12.43
N GLY A 26 -28.76 12.34 13.03
CA GLY A 26 -29.00 12.84 14.39
C GLY A 26 -30.37 13.50 14.52
N TRP A 27 -30.74 14.37 13.57
CA TRP A 27 -32.04 15.04 13.56
C TRP A 27 -33.21 14.05 13.52
N VAL A 28 -33.19 13.09 12.59
CA VAL A 28 -34.27 12.10 12.43
C VAL A 28 -34.37 11.17 13.65
N TYR A 29 -33.23 10.72 14.18
CA TYR A 29 -33.23 9.78 15.31
C TYR A 29 -33.69 10.43 16.60
N VAL A 30 -33.31 11.69 16.85
CA VAL A 30 -33.80 12.47 18.00
C VAL A 30 -35.31 12.69 17.90
N GLN A 31 -35.84 12.99 16.72
CA GLN A 31 -37.29 13.16 16.53
C GLN A 31 -38.10 11.88 16.81
N ASN A 32 -37.51 10.71 16.57
CA ASN A 32 -38.14 9.41 16.84
C ASN A 32 -37.85 8.88 18.26
N GLY A 33 -37.22 9.67 19.14
CA GLY A 33 -36.86 9.24 20.49
C GLY A 33 -35.73 8.21 20.55
N MET A 34 -35.00 8.00 19.46
CA MET A 34 -33.91 7.02 19.31
C MET A 34 -32.52 7.65 19.50
N SER A 35 -32.40 8.62 20.41
CA SER A 35 -31.16 9.37 20.63
C SER A 35 -29.98 8.47 21.00
N GLU A 36 -30.20 7.46 21.85
CA GLU A 36 -29.15 6.51 22.27
C GLU A 36 -28.60 5.70 21.08
N ALA A 37 -29.46 5.28 20.15
CA ALA A 37 -29.04 4.54 18.96
C ALA A 37 -28.16 5.41 18.04
N SER A 38 -28.48 6.71 17.93
CA SER A 38 -27.68 7.65 17.15
C SER A 38 -26.31 7.93 17.77
N GLU A 39 -26.25 8.06 19.10
CA GLU A 39 -24.98 8.23 19.83
C GLU A 39 -24.11 6.97 19.69
N TYR A 40 -24.71 5.79 19.88
CA TYR A 40 -24.01 4.53 19.76
C TYR A 40 -23.39 4.36 18.36
N ALA A 41 -24.19 4.57 17.31
CA ALA A 41 -23.71 4.48 15.93
C ALA A 41 -22.54 5.46 15.67
N PHE A 42 -22.67 6.72 16.11
CA PHE A 42 -21.60 7.71 15.96
C PHE A 42 -20.33 7.30 16.71
N ARG A 43 -20.47 6.84 17.96
CA ARG A 43 -19.35 6.40 18.79
C ARG A 43 -18.60 5.22 18.16
N VAL A 44 -19.31 4.23 17.63
CA VAL A 44 -18.70 3.08 16.94
C VAL A 44 -17.89 3.55 15.74
N THR A 45 -18.50 4.33 14.83
CA THR A 45 -17.79 4.85 13.65
C THR A 45 -16.59 5.73 14.02
N LEU A 46 -16.73 6.56 15.06
CA LEU A 46 -15.64 7.41 15.54
C LEU A 46 -14.48 6.57 16.09
N LEU A 47 -14.78 5.52 16.85
CA LEU A 47 -13.76 4.62 17.41
C LEU A 47 -13.02 3.87 16.31
N GLU A 48 -13.72 3.28 15.34
CA GLU A 48 -13.12 2.60 14.18
C GLU A 48 -12.18 3.54 13.41
N PHE A 49 -12.65 4.77 13.13
CA PHE A 49 -11.84 5.76 12.42
C PHE A 49 -10.62 6.20 13.24
N THR A 50 -10.78 6.37 14.56
CA THR A 50 -9.68 6.74 15.45
C THR A 50 -8.64 5.64 15.54
N GLU A 51 -9.05 4.38 15.61
CA GLU A 51 -8.16 3.24 15.64
C GLU A 51 -7.34 3.12 14.34
N LEU A 52 -8.01 3.19 13.18
CA LEU A 52 -7.35 3.27 11.87
C LEU A 52 -6.35 4.43 11.81
N MET A 53 -6.77 5.63 12.21
CA MET A 53 -5.95 6.83 12.16
C MET A 53 -4.71 6.71 13.05
N LEU A 54 -4.86 6.26 14.29
CA LEU A 54 -3.75 6.09 15.23
C LEU A 54 -2.77 5.01 14.73
N PHE A 55 -3.30 3.92 14.18
CA PHE A 55 -2.48 2.87 13.60
C PHE A 55 -1.66 3.38 12.41
N LEU A 56 -2.32 4.05 11.44
CA LEU A 56 -1.65 4.61 10.26
C LEU A 56 -0.66 5.70 10.65
N LEU A 57 -0.94 6.50 11.68
CA LEU A 57 -0.02 7.50 12.21
C LEU A 57 1.28 6.84 12.69
N VAL A 58 1.18 5.78 13.49
CA VAL A 58 2.37 5.04 13.99
C VAL A 58 3.11 4.36 12.84
N ALA A 59 2.39 3.69 11.94
CA ALA A 59 2.98 3.01 10.79
C ALA A 59 3.74 3.99 9.87
N MET A 60 3.12 5.12 9.50
CA MET A 60 3.77 6.14 8.67
C MET A 60 4.92 6.83 9.39
N THR A 61 4.82 7.02 10.71
CA THR A 61 5.94 7.57 11.50
C THR A 61 7.14 6.62 11.48
N TYR A 62 6.90 5.32 11.63
CA TYR A 62 7.96 4.31 11.51
C TYR A 62 8.62 4.35 10.13
N ILE A 63 7.82 4.50 9.07
CA ILE A 63 8.32 4.61 7.70
C ILE A 63 9.16 5.85 7.48
N ASN A 64 8.64 7.00 7.88
CA ASN A 64 9.36 8.26 7.80
C ASN A 64 10.68 8.20 8.60
N ALA A 65 10.70 7.51 9.74
CA ALA A 65 11.92 7.32 10.52
C ALA A 65 12.95 6.41 9.81
N MET A 66 12.51 5.37 9.08
CA MET A 66 13.40 4.56 8.25
C MET A 66 13.96 5.36 7.06
N GLU A 67 13.15 6.21 6.46
CA GLU A 67 13.55 7.11 5.39
C GLU A 67 14.59 8.14 5.89
N GLU A 68 14.33 8.78 7.05
CA GLU A 68 15.25 9.74 7.68
C GLU A 68 16.59 9.08 8.04
N ARG A 69 16.55 7.82 8.50
CA ARG A 69 17.76 7.01 8.75
C ARG A 69 18.43 6.50 7.48
N ARG A 70 17.90 6.84 6.31
CA ARG A 70 18.45 6.50 4.99
C ARG A 70 18.59 4.99 4.80
N VAL A 71 17.71 4.19 5.43
CA VAL A 71 17.71 2.72 5.31
C VAL A 71 17.58 2.32 3.84
N PHE A 72 16.70 3.01 3.12
CA PHE A 72 16.47 2.74 1.71
C PHE A 72 17.62 3.21 0.80
N ASP A 73 18.27 4.34 1.11
CA ASP A 73 19.48 4.77 0.41
C ASP A 73 20.64 3.79 0.63
N ALA A 74 20.75 3.22 1.84
CA ALA A 74 21.73 2.19 2.16
C ALA A 74 21.45 0.91 1.36
N LEU A 75 20.19 0.49 1.27
CA LEU A 75 19.74 -0.63 0.43
C LEU A 75 20.12 -0.38 -1.04
N ARG A 76 19.78 0.79 -1.58
CA ARG A 76 20.15 1.21 -2.94
C ARG A 76 21.66 1.15 -3.17
N SER A 77 22.43 1.71 -2.25
CA SER A 77 23.89 1.77 -2.35
C SER A 77 24.51 0.37 -2.30
N TRP A 78 23.97 -0.51 -1.47
CA TRP A 78 24.39 -1.91 -1.40
C TRP A 78 24.11 -2.67 -2.71
N MET A 79 22.94 -2.47 -3.30
CA MET A 79 22.58 -3.09 -4.58
C MET A 79 23.47 -2.62 -5.74
N LEU A 80 23.76 -1.31 -5.80
CA LEU A 80 24.66 -0.74 -6.81
C LEU A 80 26.09 -1.29 -6.71
N ARG A 81 26.59 -1.53 -5.48
CA ARG A 81 27.96 -2.03 -5.26
C ARG A 81 28.15 -3.51 -5.61
N LYS A 82 27.08 -4.30 -5.64
CA LYS A 82 27.16 -5.76 -5.83
C LYS A 82 27.34 -6.20 -7.28
N GLY A 83 27.12 -5.32 -8.27
CA GLY A 83 27.33 -5.64 -9.68
C GLY A 83 26.45 -6.79 -10.18
N PHE A 84 25.20 -6.86 -9.74
CA PHE A 84 24.28 -7.93 -10.11
C PHE A 84 23.99 -7.95 -11.61
N ASN A 85 23.90 -9.15 -12.19
CA ASN A 85 23.42 -9.30 -13.55
C ASN A 85 21.92 -8.96 -13.64
N TYR A 86 21.42 -8.56 -14.81
CA TYR A 86 20.03 -8.11 -15.00
C TYR A 86 18.98 -9.09 -14.46
N ARG A 87 19.19 -10.40 -14.66
CA ARG A 87 18.30 -11.44 -14.12
C ARG A 87 18.26 -11.43 -12.59
N THR A 88 19.42 -11.36 -11.96
CA THR A 88 19.53 -11.30 -10.49
C THR A 88 18.91 -10.02 -9.95
N LEU A 89 19.13 -8.90 -10.63
CA LEU A 89 18.57 -7.60 -10.23
C LEU A 89 17.04 -7.62 -10.27
N PHE A 90 16.45 -8.15 -11.34
CA PHE A 90 14.99 -8.27 -11.50
C PHE A 90 14.34 -9.06 -10.35
N TRP A 91 14.89 -10.24 -10.03
CA TRP A 91 14.38 -11.09 -8.96
C TRP A 91 14.61 -10.50 -7.58
N LEU A 92 15.79 -9.91 -7.36
CA LEU A 92 16.11 -9.27 -6.09
C LEU A 92 15.18 -8.09 -5.82
N THR A 93 14.89 -7.26 -6.81
CA THR A 93 14.05 -6.07 -6.60
C THR A 93 12.58 -6.45 -6.41
N GLY A 94 12.07 -7.44 -7.15
CA GLY A 94 10.73 -7.98 -6.92
C GLY A 94 10.60 -8.67 -5.56
N GLY A 95 11.56 -9.52 -5.19
CA GLY A 95 11.55 -10.20 -3.89
C GLY A 95 11.68 -9.23 -2.71
N LEU A 96 12.55 -8.23 -2.81
CA LEU A 96 12.65 -7.16 -1.81
C LEU A 96 11.35 -6.36 -1.72
N ALA A 97 10.71 -6.03 -2.85
CA ALA A 97 9.43 -5.33 -2.85
C ALA A 97 8.33 -6.15 -2.17
N PHE A 98 8.26 -7.47 -2.45
CA PHE A 98 7.30 -8.38 -1.82
C PHE A 98 7.49 -8.49 -0.30
N VAL A 99 8.73 -8.53 0.18
CA VAL A 99 9.03 -8.63 1.63
C VAL A 99 8.88 -7.30 2.35
N LEU A 100 9.21 -6.18 1.69
CA LEU A 100 9.15 -4.85 2.30
C LEU A 100 7.73 -4.28 2.32
N SER A 101 6.90 -4.58 1.34
CA SER A 101 5.54 -4.02 1.21
C SER A 101 4.67 -4.21 2.47
N PRO A 102 4.60 -5.40 3.11
CA PRO A 102 3.87 -5.61 4.35
C PRO A 102 4.31 -4.70 5.51
N ILE A 103 5.50 -4.12 5.43
CA ILE A 103 6.08 -3.26 6.46
C ILE A 103 5.96 -1.79 6.06
N ALA A 104 6.11 -1.52 4.76
CA ALA A 104 6.47 -0.22 4.25
C ALA A 104 5.45 0.49 3.37
N ASP A 105 4.19 0.03 3.37
CA ASP A 105 3.13 0.50 2.48
C ASP A 105 3.46 0.27 0.99
N ASN A 106 2.45 -0.11 0.22
CA ASN A 106 2.64 -0.61 -1.15
C ASN A 106 3.22 0.48 -2.08
N LEU A 107 2.76 1.72 -1.94
CA LEU A 107 3.20 2.84 -2.78
C LEU A 107 4.65 3.23 -2.48
N THR A 108 5.01 3.38 -1.21
CA THR A 108 6.37 3.74 -0.79
C THR A 108 7.37 2.67 -1.24
N THR A 109 7.04 1.39 -1.03
CA THR A 109 7.88 0.26 -1.46
C THR A 109 8.09 0.26 -2.99
N ALA A 110 7.02 0.44 -3.76
CA ALA A 110 7.10 0.47 -5.21
C ALA A 110 7.93 1.64 -5.73
N LEU A 111 7.67 2.87 -5.24
CA LEU A 111 8.41 4.06 -5.66
C LEU A 111 9.90 3.94 -5.35
N LEU A 112 10.22 3.40 -4.17
CA LEU A 112 11.59 3.19 -3.76
C LEU A 112 12.33 2.24 -4.71
N MET A 113 11.79 1.05 -4.90
CA MET A 113 12.44 0.00 -5.67
C MET A 113 12.51 0.35 -7.15
N CYS A 114 11.50 1.05 -7.69
CA CYS A 114 11.53 1.62 -9.04
C CYS A 114 12.64 2.69 -9.18
N ALA A 115 12.84 3.55 -8.18
CA ALA A 115 13.92 4.53 -8.18
C ALA A 115 15.31 3.86 -8.13
N VAL A 116 15.45 2.76 -7.38
CA VAL A 116 16.68 1.95 -7.37
C VAL A 116 16.95 1.36 -8.75
N VAL A 117 15.97 0.67 -9.36
CA VAL A 117 16.15 0.02 -10.66
C VAL A 117 16.45 1.01 -11.77
N THR A 118 15.75 2.15 -11.81
CA THR A 118 15.99 3.21 -12.80
C THR A 118 17.43 3.71 -12.76
N LYS A 119 18.05 3.69 -11.58
CA LYS A 119 19.44 4.13 -11.37
C LYS A 119 20.47 3.02 -11.61
N VAL A 120 20.14 1.76 -11.35
CA VAL A 120 21.06 0.63 -11.57
C VAL A 120 21.11 0.22 -13.04
N ALA A 121 19.98 0.27 -13.75
CA ALA A 121 19.84 -0.14 -15.15
C ALA A 121 19.79 1.05 -16.12
N GLU A 122 20.45 2.16 -15.78
CA GLU A 122 20.43 3.38 -16.59
C GLU A 122 20.89 3.09 -18.03
N GLY A 123 20.05 3.45 -19.01
CA GLY A 123 20.29 3.17 -20.43
C GLY A 123 19.45 2.02 -21.01
N ASP A 124 18.95 1.08 -20.19
CA ASP A 124 18.08 -0.01 -20.65
C ASP A 124 16.61 0.24 -20.23
N ARG A 125 15.92 1.03 -21.04
CA ARG A 125 14.50 1.36 -20.80
C ARG A 125 13.59 0.14 -20.83
N ARG A 126 13.92 -0.90 -21.61
CA ARG A 126 13.09 -2.11 -21.73
C ARG A 126 13.17 -2.90 -20.42
N PHE A 127 14.37 -3.09 -19.89
CA PHE A 127 14.56 -3.73 -18.60
C PHE A 127 13.94 -2.93 -17.45
N ILE A 128 14.15 -1.60 -17.40
CA ILE A 128 13.56 -0.74 -16.35
C ILE A 128 12.04 -0.91 -16.30
N ASN A 129 11.36 -0.83 -17.46
CA ASN A 129 9.91 -0.98 -17.50
C ASN A 129 9.45 -2.35 -16.99
N LEU A 130 10.10 -3.43 -17.42
CA LEU A 130 9.79 -4.80 -16.98
C LEU A 130 9.99 -4.96 -15.46
N ALA A 131 11.11 -4.47 -14.93
CA ALA A 131 11.42 -4.54 -13.52
C ALA A 131 10.48 -3.67 -12.67
N CYS A 132 10.09 -2.49 -13.14
CA CYS A 132 9.09 -1.66 -12.48
C CYS A 132 7.71 -2.34 -12.41
N ILE A 133 7.28 -3.01 -13.48
CA ILE A 133 6.03 -3.80 -13.47
C ILE A 133 6.13 -4.91 -12.42
N ASN A 134 7.23 -5.66 -12.41
CA ASN A 134 7.46 -6.70 -11.41
C ASN A 134 7.45 -6.15 -9.98
N ILE A 135 8.15 -5.04 -9.73
CA ILE A 135 8.15 -4.36 -8.43
C ILE A 135 6.76 -3.95 -7.98
N VAL A 136 5.95 -3.37 -8.87
CA VAL A 136 4.57 -2.93 -8.55
C VAL A 136 3.68 -4.13 -8.25
N VAL A 137 3.76 -5.19 -9.03
CA VAL A 137 3.02 -6.45 -8.79
C VAL A 137 3.43 -7.05 -7.45
N ALA A 138 4.74 -7.15 -7.20
CA ALA A 138 5.30 -7.70 -5.97
C ALA A 138 4.92 -6.87 -4.73
N ALA A 139 4.97 -5.54 -4.82
CA ALA A 139 4.56 -4.65 -3.75
C ALA A 139 3.05 -4.76 -3.50
N ASN A 140 2.21 -4.90 -4.52
CA ASN A 140 0.77 -5.07 -4.31
C ASN A 140 0.42 -6.47 -3.76
N ALA A 141 1.31 -7.44 -3.97
CA ALA A 141 1.18 -8.78 -3.43
C ALA A 141 1.50 -8.87 -1.92
N GLY A 142 1.84 -7.77 -1.23
CA GLY A 142 2.02 -7.75 0.22
C GLY A 142 0.74 -7.81 1.07
N ALA A 143 -0.41 -8.03 0.44
CA ALA A 143 -1.71 -8.20 1.10
C ALA A 143 -1.82 -9.47 2.00
N PHE A 144 -0.75 -10.28 2.11
CA PHE A 144 -0.64 -11.39 3.07
C PHE A 144 -0.39 -10.92 4.52
N SER A 145 -0.56 -9.63 4.79
CA SER A 145 -0.39 -8.99 6.08
C SER A 145 -1.41 -7.87 6.22
N PRO A 146 -2.01 -7.65 7.40
CA PRO A 146 -2.95 -6.54 7.60
C PRO A 146 -2.31 -5.15 7.50
N PHE A 147 -0.97 -5.10 7.50
CA PHE A 147 -0.18 -3.89 7.41
C PHE A 147 0.13 -3.46 5.96
N GLY A 148 -0.14 -4.32 4.96
CA GLY A 148 0.26 -4.07 3.57
C GLY A 148 -0.61 -3.03 2.86
N ASP A 149 -1.91 -2.97 3.16
CA ASP A 149 -2.84 -2.00 2.57
C ASP A 149 -3.92 -1.58 3.57
N ILE A 150 -4.44 -0.36 3.42
CA ILE A 150 -5.53 0.21 4.24
C ILE A 150 -6.75 -0.72 4.19
N THR A 151 -7.02 -1.34 3.05
CA THR A 151 -8.16 -2.27 2.90
C THR A 151 -7.99 -3.55 3.73
N THR A 152 -6.78 -4.13 3.78
CA THR A 152 -6.48 -5.30 4.62
C THR A 152 -6.53 -4.98 6.10
N LEU A 153 -6.10 -3.77 6.47
CA LEU A 153 -6.19 -3.26 7.84
C LEU A 153 -7.64 -3.13 8.29
N MET A 154 -8.51 -2.57 7.44
CA MET A 154 -9.94 -2.40 7.74
C MET A 154 -10.63 -3.74 8.00
N VAL A 155 -10.31 -4.77 7.20
CA VAL A 155 -10.90 -6.11 7.38
C VAL A 155 -10.44 -6.76 8.68
N TRP A 156 -9.16 -6.59 9.03
CA TRP A 156 -8.59 -7.10 10.28
C TRP A 156 -9.21 -6.40 11.51
N GLN A 157 -9.33 -5.07 11.48
CA GLN A 157 -9.93 -4.29 12.57
C GLN A 157 -11.43 -4.52 12.74
N ALA A 158 -12.14 -4.83 11.65
CA ALA A 158 -13.53 -5.28 11.72
C ALA A 158 -13.69 -6.67 12.35
N GLY A 159 -12.58 -7.34 12.72
CA GLY A 159 -12.59 -8.68 13.30
C GLY A 159 -13.06 -9.76 12.33
N MET A 160 -13.07 -9.49 11.03
CA MET A 160 -13.53 -10.44 10.01
C MET A 160 -12.51 -11.53 9.71
N VAL A 161 -11.22 -11.26 9.98
CA VAL A 161 -10.09 -12.15 9.69
C VAL A 161 -9.08 -12.03 10.82
N GLU A 162 -8.57 -13.15 11.34
CA GLU A 162 -7.49 -13.18 12.31
C GLU A 162 -6.13 -12.94 11.66
N PHE A 163 -5.17 -12.44 12.43
CA PHE A 163 -3.81 -12.15 11.94
C PHE A 163 -3.16 -13.35 11.21
N GLN A 164 -3.40 -14.57 11.70
CA GLN A 164 -2.78 -15.77 11.14
C GLN A 164 -3.36 -16.18 9.78
N GLU A 165 -4.62 -15.83 9.51
CA GLU A 165 -5.32 -16.20 8.28
C GLU A 165 -4.75 -15.46 7.06
N PHE A 166 -4.18 -14.27 7.25
CA PHE A 166 -3.48 -13.54 6.20
C PHE A 166 -2.28 -14.31 5.62
N PHE A 167 -1.60 -15.15 6.41
CA PHE A 167 -0.48 -15.95 5.92
C PHE A 167 -0.89 -17.05 4.93
N ILE A 168 -2.17 -17.44 4.90
CA ILE A 168 -2.68 -18.37 3.89
C ILE A 168 -2.52 -17.77 2.49
N LEU A 169 -2.58 -16.44 2.38
CA LEU A 169 -2.40 -15.71 1.12
C LEU A 169 -0.94 -15.64 0.67
N PHE A 170 0.02 -15.97 1.54
CA PHE A 170 1.45 -15.86 1.23
C PHE A 170 1.84 -16.68 -0.01
N PHE A 171 1.49 -17.97 -0.07
CA PHE A 171 1.85 -18.84 -1.20
C PHE A 171 1.13 -18.46 -2.50
N PRO A 172 -0.21 -18.20 -2.52
CA PRO A 172 -0.90 -17.69 -3.68
C PRO A 172 -0.31 -16.38 -4.23
N LEU A 173 0.06 -15.45 -3.34
CA LEU A 173 0.63 -14.15 -3.72
C LEU A 173 2.08 -14.27 -4.18
N LEU A 174 2.86 -15.18 -3.58
CA LEU A 174 4.20 -15.51 -4.04
C LEU A 174 4.17 -16.06 -5.48
N GLY A 175 3.15 -16.86 -5.82
CA GLY A 175 2.96 -17.38 -7.18
C GLY A 175 2.57 -16.32 -8.23
N GLN A 176 2.22 -15.10 -7.82
CA GLN A 176 1.98 -13.98 -8.74
C GLN A 176 3.27 -13.28 -9.19
N LEU A 177 4.39 -13.54 -8.51
CA LEU A 177 5.69 -13.06 -8.97
C LEU A 177 5.99 -13.70 -10.34
N PRO A 178 6.35 -12.91 -11.36
CA PRO A 178 6.48 -13.37 -12.74
C PRO A 178 7.49 -14.52 -12.86
N ASP A 179 7.05 -15.68 -13.37
CA ASP A 179 7.89 -16.86 -13.53
C ASP A 179 9.12 -16.64 -14.43
N SER A 180 10.24 -17.24 -14.02
CA SER A 180 11.54 -17.16 -14.74
C SER A 180 11.49 -17.73 -16.17
N CYS A 181 10.47 -18.52 -16.49
CA CYS A 181 10.39 -19.33 -17.70
C CYS A 181 9.62 -18.65 -18.84
N SER A 182 8.63 -17.80 -18.53
CA SER A 182 7.82 -17.09 -19.53
C SER A 182 8.48 -15.80 -20.04
N HIS A 183 9.40 -15.21 -19.28
CA HIS A 183 10.07 -13.95 -19.65
C HIS A 183 11.43 -14.13 -20.32
N HIS A 184 11.95 -15.36 -20.40
CA HIS A 184 13.21 -15.65 -21.11
C HIS A 184 13.09 -15.38 -22.63
N GLU A 185 11.88 -15.50 -23.20
CA GLU A 185 11.59 -15.16 -24.60
C GLU A 185 11.56 -13.64 -24.85
N LEU A 186 11.18 -12.85 -23.85
CA LEU A 186 11.04 -11.39 -23.99
C LEU A 186 12.37 -10.64 -23.91
N LEU A 187 13.44 -11.24 -23.37
CA LEU A 187 14.77 -10.62 -23.26
C LEU A 187 15.74 -11.03 -24.39
N HIS A 188 15.39 -12.04 -25.20
CA HIS A 188 16.23 -12.53 -26.31
C HIS A 188 15.73 -12.17 -27.71
N GLN A 189 14.55 -11.53 -27.86
CA GLN A 189 14.04 -11.03 -29.13
C GLN A 189 14.37 -9.54 -29.37
N GLY A 190 15.64 -9.15 -29.24
CA GLY A 190 16.09 -7.77 -29.48
C GLY A 190 17.57 -7.71 -29.74
#